data_AF-A0AAX6MLV6-F1
#
_entry.id   AF-A0AAX6MLV6-F1
#
_cell.length_a   1.000
_cell.length_b   1.000
_cell.length_c   1.000
_cell.angle_alpha   90.00
_cell.angle_beta   90.00
_cell.angle_gamma   90.00
#
_symmetry.space_group_name_H-M   'P 1'
#
loop_
_entity.id
_entity.type
_entity.pdbx_description
1 polymer ?
#
loop_
_entity_poly.entity_id
_entity_poly.type
_entity_poly.pdbx_seq_one_letter_code
_entity_poly.pdbx_strand_id
1 'polypeptide(L)'
;MPADTFCNTSYRMSSHNNPEREEPTKEVPTTDSESEVDEEEEMRKWLSTAYEDSSKAPMKKPLTAPLDVPISDSDLEKIKAGCKSKSMDDKWNLLVENPDEKGGISLHIIRSWLDEPCYILHIAPKSSSEDGGNAKVRGITWEGNKAGLQCDAEQAKKEAVILCRGHLRCEFEALPQYPSSAFWDRNAYKKIDAE
;
A
#
# COMPACT_ATOMS: atom_id res chain seq x y z
N MET A 1 -68.60 -19.54 -3.86
CA MET A 1 -68.95 -18.24 -3.27
C MET A 1 -68.09 -17.19 -3.95
N PRO A 2 -68.65 -16.07 -4.43
CA PRO A 2 -67.88 -14.97 -5.04
C PRO A 2 -67.27 -14.06 -3.97
N ALA A 3 -66.43 -13.11 -4.39
CA ALA A 3 -65.87 -12.05 -3.56
C ALA A 3 -66.24 -10.66 -4.11
N ASP A 4 -66.25 -9.66 -3.23
CA ASP A 4 -66.49 -8.24 -3.52
C ASP A 4 -65.31 -7.60 -4.31
N THR A 5 -65.45 -6.64 -5.24
CA THR A 5 -66.03 -5.27 -5.16
C THR A 5 -65.23 -4.38 -4.19
N PHE A 6 -64.67 -3.21 -4.55
CA PHE A 6 -64.78 -2.29 -5.72
C PHE A 6 -63.47 -1.44 -5.82
N CYS A 7 -63.13 -0.58 -6.81
CA CYS A 7 -63.76 -0.07 -8.04
C CYS A 7 -62.66 0.45 -9.03
N ASN A 8 -63.03 1.30 -10.01
CA ASN A 8 -62.16 1.93 -11.03
C ASN A 8 -61.36 3.16 -10.56
N THR A 9 -60.27 3.49 -11.27
CA THR A 9 -60.11 4.80 -11.92
C THR A 9 -59.35 4.62 -13.24
N SER A 10 -59.82 5.25 -14.32
CA SER A 10 -59.27 5.11 -15.66
C SER A 10 -58.47 6.34 -16.08
N TYR A 11 -57.48 6.15 -16.95
CA TYR A 11 -57.04 7.20 -17.87
C TYR A 11 -56.78 6.65 -19.28
N ARG A 12 -56.81 7.53 -20.27
CA ARG A 12 -57.21 7.21 -21.65
C ARG A 12 -55.99 7.10 -22.58
N MET A 13 -55.90 5.99 -23.32
CA MET A 13 -54.96 5.83 -24.42
C MET A 13 -55.35 6.73 -25.62
N SER A 14 -54.36 7.44 -26.18
CA SER A 14 -54.44 8.08 -27.49
C SER A 14 -53.17 7.75 -28.26
N SER A 15 -53.32 7.11 -29.43
CA SER A 15 -52.22 6.60 -30.25
C SER A 15 -51.98 7.48 -31.47
N HIS A 16 -50.72 7.79 -31.76
CA HIS A 16 -50.24 8.20 -33.09
C HIS A 16 -48.84 7.61 -33.34
N ASN A 17 -48.46 7.46 -34.61
CA ASN A 17 -47.49 6.44 -35.06
C ASN A 17 -46.03 6.91 -35.14
N ASN A 18 -45.13 5.92 -35.28
CA ASN A 18 -43.70 6.02 -35.64
C ASN A 18 -43.49 6.76 -36.99
N PRO A 19 -42.29 7.32 -37.26
CA PRO A 19 -41.22 6.50 -37.86
C PRO A 19 -39.81 6.70 -37.26
N GLU A 20 -38.89 5.80 -37.63
CA GLU A 20 -37.47 5.79 -37.23
C GLU A 20 -36.68 7.02 -37.70
N ARG A 21 -35.49 7.23 -37.10
CA ARG A 21 -34.43 8.05 -37.70
C ARG A 21 -33.03 7.55 -37.30
N GLU A 22 -32.08 7.75 -38.22
CA GLU A 22 -30.79 7.03 -38.29
C GLU A 22 -29.70 7.54 -37.33
N GLU A 23 -28.64 6.74 -37.19
CA GLU A 23 -27.40 7.09 -36.48
C GLU A 23 -26.62 8.22 -37.17
N PRO A 24 -25.98 9.12 -36.41
CA PRO A 24 -24.93 9.99 -36.91
C PRO A 24 -23.54 9.44 -36.51
N THR A 25 -22.92 8.66 -37.38
CA THR A 25 -21.48 8.37 -37.28
C THR A 25 -20.70 9.68 -37.21
N LYS A 26 -19.88 9.84 -36.17
CA LYS A 26 -18.87 10.90 -36.09
C LYS A 26 -17.49 10.27 -36.08
N GLU A 27 -16.79 10.48 -37.17
CA GLU A 27 -15.38 10.12 -37.35
C GLU A 27 -14.55 10.79 -36.25
N VAL A 28 -13.69 10.02 -35.60
CA VAL A 28 -12.74 10.54 -34.60
C VAL A 28 -11.56 11.15 -35.36
N PRO A 29 -11.20 12.43 -35.14
CA PRO A 29 -10.04 13.01 -35.79
C PRO A 29 -8.74 12.34 -35.33
N THR A 30 -8.07 11.64 -36.24
CA THR A 30 -6.73 11.09 -36.01
C THR A 30 -5.71 12.23 -36.10
N THR A 31 -5.23 12.70 -34.95
CA THR A 31 -4.13 13.67 -34.89
C THR A 31 -2.83 12.98 -34.50
N ASP A 32 -2.08 12.53 -35.50
CA ASP A 32 -0.73 11.96 -35.33
C ASP A 32 0.20 12.94 -34.60
N SER A 33 0.58 12.61 -33.36
CA SER A 33 1.87 12.96 -32.72
C SER A 33 2.00 12.23 -31.37
N GLU A 34 1.53 10.98 -31.29
CA GLU A 34 1.88 10.10 -30.18
C GLU A 34 3.33 9.64 -30.41
N SER A 35 4.24 10.12 -29.56
CA SER A 35 5.59 9.55 -29.51
C SER A 35 5.48 8.07 -29.15
N GLU A 36 6.22 7.20 -29.85
CA GLU A 36 6.34 5.77 -29.54
C GLU A 36 7.07 5.56 -28.20
N VAL A 37 6.41 5.89 -27.09
CA VAL A 37 6.80 5.46 -25.75
C VAL A 37 6.34 4.01 -25.62
N ASP A 38 7.24 3.11 -25.21
CA ASP A 38 6.88 1.72 -24.97
C ASP A 38 5.92 1.65 -23.76
N GLU A 39 4.62 1.46 -24.04
CA GLU A 39 3.58 1.33 -23.02
C GLU A 39 3.87 0.16 -22.06
N GLU A 40 4.58 -0.88 -22.50
CA GLU A 40 5.02 -1.94 -21.60
C GLU A 40 6.17 -1.48 -20.70
N GLU A 41 7.12 -0.68 -21.19
CA GLU A 41 8.17 -0.10 -20.34
C GLU A 41 7.60 0.87 -19.30
N GLU A 42 6.69 1.77 -19.72
CA GLU A 42 5.95 2.66 -18.80
C GLU A 42 5.17 1.84 -17.76
N MET A 43 4.43 0.81 -18.18
CA MET A 43 3.67 -0.05 -17.26
C MET A 43 4.57 -0.83 -16.29
N ARG A 44 5.72 -1.35 -16.76
CA ARG A 44 6.72 -2.02 -15.91
C ARG A 44 7.31 -1.06 -14.89
N LYS A 45 7.61 0.19 -15.29
CA LYS A 45 8.08 1.25 -14.39
C LYS A 45 7.01 1.65 -13.37
N TRP A 46 5.77 1.84 -13.81
CA TRP A 46 4.62 2.09 -12.94
C TRP A 46 4.39 0.97 -11.92
N LEU A 47 4.58 -0.30 -12.30
CA LEU A 47 4.46 -1.45 -11.40
C LEU A 47 5.72 -1.76 -10.58
N SER A 48 6.86 -1.12 -10.87
CA SER A 48 8.14 -1.35 -10.18
C SER A 48 8.04 -1.18 -8.67
N THR A 49 8.47 -2.19 -7.92
CA THR A 49 8.52 -2.22 -6.46
C THR A 49 9.81 -1.63 -5.89
N ALA A 50 10.73 -1.13 -6.73
CA ALA A 50 11.89 -0.36 -6.29
C ALA A 50 11.48 0.98 -5.66
N TYR A 51 12.24 1.43 -4.67
CA TYR A 51 12.08 2.73 -4.03
C TYR A 51 13.00 3.77 -4.68
N GLU A 52 12.41 4.81 -5.29
CA GLU A 52 13.13 5.93 -5.90
C GLU A 52 13.04 7.17 -4.99
N ASP A 53 14.06 7.38 -4.15
CA ASP A 53 14.05 8.41 -3.09
C ASP A 53 13.84 9.84 -3.61
N SER A 54 14.43 10.16 -4.78
CA SER A 54 14.35 11.46 -5.44
C SER A 54 12.93 11.90 -5.84
N SER A 55 11.93 11.04 -5.68
CA SER A 55 10.52 11.33 -5.99
C SER A 55 9.65 11.67 -4.76
N LYS A 56 10.11 11.41 -3.52
CA LYS A 56 9.21 11.34 -2.35
C LYS A 56 9.40 12.45 -1.34
N ALA A 57 8.31 12.75 -0.62
CA ALA A 57 8.34 13.64 0.52
C ALA A 57 9.03 12.96 1.72
N PRO A 58 9.95 13.64 2.43
CA PRO A 58 10.62 13.06 3.59
C PRO A 58 9.65 12.80 4.75
N MET A 59 9.86 11.69 5.45
CA MET A 59 9.05 11.26 6.60
C MET A 59 8.96 12.34 7.69
N LYS A 60 7.75 12.57 8.25
CA LYS A 60 7.47 13.66 9.20
C LYS A 60 7.94 13.33 10.63
N LYS A 61 8.76 14.22 11.20
CA LYS A 61 9.43 14.09 12.52
C LYS A 61 9.89 12.62 12.76
N PRO A 62 10.83 12.09 11.94
CA PRO A 62 11.14 10.67 11.91
C PRO A 62 11.78 10.22 13.23
N LEU A 63 11.29 9.11 13.78
CA LEU A 63 11.83 8.47 14.97
C LEU A 63 12.48 7.14 14.59
N THR A 64 13.63 6.81 15.18
CA THR A 64 14.37 5.57 14.88
C THR A 64 14.68 4.82 16.17
N ALA A 65 14.55 3.50 16.13
CA ALA A 65 14.93 2.60 17.21
C ALA A 65 15.65 1.35 16.67
N PRO A 66 16.61 0.78 17.42
CA PRO A 66 17.21 -0.50 17.06
C PRO A 66 16.18 -1.62 17.17
N LEU A 67 16.36 -2.64 16.33
CA LEU A 67 15.66 -3.91 16.39
C LEU A 67 16.70 -5.02 16.26
N ASP A 68 16.38 -6.18 16.82
CA ASP A 68 17.08 -7.44 16.54
C ASP A 68 16.01 -8.50 16.31
N VAL A 69 15.51 -8.57 15.08
CA VAL A 69 14.47 -9.52 14.66
C VAL A 69 15.02 -10.34 13.51
N PRO A 70 15.29 -11.64 13.68
CA PRO A 70 15.72 -12.49 12.59
C PRO A 70 14.58 -12.72 11.58
N ILE A 71 14.98 -12.83 10.32
CA ILE A 71 14.14 -13.00 9.14
C ILE A 71 14.57 -14.31 8.46
N SER A 72 13.62 -15.18 8.12
CA SER A 72 13.93 -16.39 7.35
C SER A 72 14.24 -16.03 5.88
N ASP A 73 14.96 -16.90 5.17
CA ASP A 73 15.31 -16.67 3.77
C ASP A 73 14.06 -16.49 2.88
N SER A 74 12.99 -17.23 3.19
CA SER A 74 11.69 -17.07 2.51
C SER A 74 11.12 -15.66 2.72
N ASP A 75 11.16 -15.13 3.94
CA ASP A 75 10.70 -13.78 4.24
C ASP A 75 11.61 -12.71 3.64
N LEU A 76 12.93 -12.94 3.55
CA LEU A 76 13.86 -12.02 2.89
C LEU A 76 13.56 -11.89 1.39
N GLU A 77 13.28 -12.98 0.68
CA GLU A 77 12.92 -12.92 -0.74
C GLU A 77 11.52 -12.29 -0.96
N LYS A 78 10.54 -12.56 -0.07
CA LYS A 78 9.25 -11.85 -0.08
C LYS A 78 9.43 -10.34 0.12
N ILE A 79 10.35 -9.93 1.00
CA ILE A 79 10.69 -8.53 1.23
C ILE A 79 11.32 -7.90 -0.02
N LYS A 80 12.33 -8.56 -0.62
CA LYS A 80 13.00 -8.08 -1.85
C LYS A 80 12.05 -7.93 -3.05
N ALA A 81 11.04 -8.78 -3.16
CA ALA A 81 10.03 -8.66 -4.20
C ALA A 81 9.15 -7.39 -4.03
N GLY A 82 8.89 -6.99 -2.78
CA GLY A 82 8.04 -5.86 -2.44
C GLY A 82 6.58 -6.03 -2.86
N CYS A 83 5.80 -4.95 -2.76
CA CYS A 83 4.42 -4.89 -3.21
C CYS A 83 4.03 -3.46 -3.56
N LYS A 84 3.26 -3.28 -4.64
CA LYS A 84 2.72 -1.99 -5.06
C LYS A 84 1.22 -2.09 -5.25
N SER A 85 0.50 -1.10 -4.71
CA SER A 85 -0.95 -0.98 -4.83
C SER A 85 -1.36 -0.83 -6.29
N LYS A 86 -2.39 -1.59 -6.71
CA LYS A 86 -3.05 -1.42 -8.00
C LYS A 86 -4.21 -0.42 -7.92
N SER A 87 -4.76 -0.18 -6.73
CA SER A 87 -5.73 0.89 -6.47
C SER A 87 -5.55 1.54 -5.10
N MET A 88 -6.30 2.61 -4.85
CA MET A 88 -6.35 3.27 -3.54
C MET A 88 -6.87 2.35 -2.42
N ASP A 89 -7.60 1.27 -2.75
CA ASP A 89 -8.16 0.33 -1.76
C ASP A 89 -7.12 -0.63 -1.17
N ASP A 90 -6.01 -0.86 -1.86
CA ASP A 90 -4.85 -1.62 -1.35
C ASP A 90 -4.10 -0.84 -0.26
N LYS A 91 -4.22 0.50 -0.26
CA LYS A 91 -3.79 1.45 0.79
C LYS A 91 -2.29 1.58 1.08
N TRP A 92 -1.47 0.59 0.75
CA TRP A 92 -0.05 0.53 1.09
C TRP A 92 0.82 0.07 -0.08
N ASN A 93 1.96 0.76 -0.24
CA ASN A 93 3.10 0.31 -1.03
C ASN A 93 4.20 -0.16 -0.06
N LEU A 94 4.84 -1.27 -0.38
CA LEU A 94 5.98 -1.84 0.35
C LEU A 94 7.14 -1.93 -0.65
N LEU A 95 7.91 -0.84 -0.75
CA LEU A 95 8.93 -0.64 -1.78
C LEU A 95 10.34 -0.89 -1.22
N VAL A 96 11.22 -1.43 -2.04
CA VAL A 96 12.57 -1.85 -1.64
C VAL A 96 13.59 -0.83 -2.15
N GLU A 97 14.34 -0.24 -1.23
CA GLU A 97 15.51 0.56 -1.53
C GLU A 97 16.69 -0.37 -1.88
N ASN A 98 17.50 0.05 -2.87
CA ASN A 98 18.70 -0.69 -3.26
C ASN A 98 19.68 -0.84 -2.07
N PRO A 99 20.54 -1.88 -2.07
CA PRO A 99 21.45 -2.12 -0.96
C PRO A 99 22.38 -0.93 -0.65
N ASP A 100 22.55 -0.62 0.64
CA ASP A 100 23.56 0.30 1.15
C ASP A 100 24.99 -0.18 0.83
N GLU A 101 26.00 0.66 1.06
CA GLU A 101 27.43 0.33 0.83
C GLU A 101 27.91 -0.95 1.57
N LYS A 102 27.13 -1.44 2.53
CA LYS A 102 27.42 -2.63 3.35
C LYS A 102 26.55 -3.83 2.96
N GLY A 103 25.69 -3.69 1.94
CA GLY A 103 24.78 -4.73 1.44
C GLY A 103 23.44 -4.85 2.16
N GLY A 104 23.09 -3.91 3.05
CA GLY A 104 21.80 -3.90 3.76
C GLY A 104 20.72 -3.17 2.97
N ILE A 105 19.48 -3.67 2.98
CA ILE A 105 18.34 -3.06 2.25
C ILE A 105 17.39 -2.33 3.21
N SER A 106 16.65 -1.34 2.69
CA SER A 106 15.54 -0.71 3.39
C SER A 106 14.21 -1.12 2.76
N LEU A 107 13.25 -1.59 3.57
CA LEU A 107 11.86 -1.75 3.13
C LEU A 107 11.04 -0.54 3.58
N HIS A 108 10.64 0.30 2.62
CA HIS A 108 9.82 1.48 2.83
C HIS A 108 8.34 1.12 2.75
N ILE A 109 7.59 1.37 3.82
CA ILE A 109 6.16 1.11 3.93
C ILE A 109 5.42 2.44 3.87
N ILE A 110 4.74 2.67 2.75
CA ILE A 110 4.30 3.98 2.26
C ILE A 110 2.78 3.95 2.05
N ARG A 111 2.08 5.02 2.41
CA ARG A 111 0.62 5.10 2.23
C ARG A 111 0.28 5.49 0.78
N SER A 112 -0.37 4.61 0.04
CA SER A 112 -0.35 4.63 -1.44
C SER A 112 -0.91 5.89 -2.11
N TRP A 113 -1.79 6.63 -1.43
CA TRP A 113 -2.39 7.87 -1.95
C TRP A 113 -1.80 9.16 -1.37
N LEU A 114 -0.85 9.07 -0.43
CA LEU A 114 -0.05 10.20 0.03
C LEU A 114 1.37 10.17 -0.56
N ASP A 115 1.85 8.96 -0.87
CA ASP A 115 3.25 8.62 -1.21
C ASP A 115 4.29 9.03 -0.14
N GLU A 116 3.81 9.36 1.06
CA GLU A 116 4.62 9.63 2.25
C GLU A 116 5.03 8.32 2.94
N PRO A 117 6.33 8.08 3.19
CA PRO A 117 6.79 6.92 3.96
C PRO A 117 6.34 7.00 5.43
N CYS A 118 5.62 5.98 5.89
CA CYS A 118 5.15 5.88 7.28
C CYS A 118 6.10 5.04 8.16
N TYR A 119 6.76 4.03 7.58
CA TYR A 119 7.72 3.16 8.25
C TYR A 119 8.86 2.77 7.30
N ILE A 120 10.06 2.53 7.84
CA ILE A 120 11.21 1.96 7.14
C ILE A 120 11.77 0.85 8.01
N LEU A 121 11.82 -0.39 7.49
CA LEU A 121 12.53 -1.49 8.13
C LEU A 121 13.94 -1.58 7.55
N HIS A 122 14.94 -1.39 8.42
CA HIS A 122 16.35 -1.49 8.05
C HIS A 122 16.80 -2.93 8.19
N ILE A 123 17.28 -3.55 7.13
CA ILE A 123 17.62 -4.98 7.10
C ILE A 123 19.13 -5.14 6.88
N ALA A 124 19.81 -5.78 7.83
CA ALA A 124 21.20 -6.16 7.67
C ALA A 124 21.31 -7.35 6.70
N PRO A 125 22.37 -7.42 5.87
CA PRO A 125 22.68 -8.63 5.12
C PRO A 125 22.98 -9.78 6.09
N LYS A 126 22.92 -11.02 5.58
CA LYS A 126 23.51 -12.17 6.29
C LYS A 126 24.98 -11.88 6.57
N SER A 127 25.45 -12.15 7.78
CA SER A 127 26.88 -12.06 8.05
C SER A 127 27.58 -13.23 7.36
N SER A 128 28.65 -12.95 6.60
CA SER A 128 29.46 -13.98 5.94
C SER A 128 30.35 -14.78 6.90
N SER A 129 30.19 -14.56 8.22
CA SER A 129 30.95 -15.19 9.30
C SER A 129 30.12 -16.18 10.11
N GLU A 130 28.78 -16.10 10.05
CA GLU A 130 27.86 -17.10 10.61
C GLU A 130 27.39 -18.02 9.47
N ASP A 131 28.01 -19.19 9.31
CA ASP A 131 27.52 -20.21 8.37
C ASP A 131 26.17 -20.75 8.90
N GLY A 132 25.08 -20.41 8.20
CA GLY A 132 23.70 -20.57 8.69
C GLY A 132 23.09 -19.32 9.35
N GLY A 133 23.74 -18.16 9.30
CA GLY A 133 23.20 -16.90 9.84
C GLY A 133 22.00 -16.36 9.05
N ASN A 134 20.85 -16.21 9.70
CA ASN A 134 19.67 -15.54 9.14
C ASN A 134 19.91 -14.02 8.98
N ALA A 135 19.22 -13.40 8.00
CA ALA A 135 19.15 -11.95 7.89
C ALA A 135 18.37 -11.35 9.08
N LYS A 136 18.57 -10.07 9.40
CA LYS A 136 18.01 -9.45 10.61
C LYS A 136 17.50 -8.04 10.33
N VAL A 137 16.32 -7.69 10.84
CA VAL A 137 15.90 -6.28 10.93
C VAL A 137 16.78 -5.63 12.01
N ARG A 138 17.68 -4.72 11.60
CA ARG A 138 18.62 -3.99 12.49
C ARG A 138 17.99 -2.76 13.15
N GLY A 139 16.86 -2.30 12.64
CA GLY A 139 16.15 -1.13 13.17
C GLY A 139 14.88 -0.81 12.42
N ILE A 140 14.07 0.08 13.01
CA ILE A 140 12.89 0.68 12.40
C ILE A 140 12.99 2.20 12.49
N THR A 141 12.66 2.89 11.40
CA THR A 141 12.33 4.32 11.40
C THR A 141 10.82 4.46 11.16
N TRP A 142 10.12 5.37 11.84
CA TRP A 142 8.68 5.60 11.65
C TRP A 142 8.29 7.06 11.79
N GLU A 143 7.16 7.41 11.19
CA GLU A 143 6.54 8.73 11.25
C GLU A 143 6.20 9.07 12.71
N GLY A 144 6.96 9.99 13.30
CA GLY A 144 6.76 10.43 14.69
C GLY A 144 5.65 11.47 14.85
N ASN A 145 5.07 11.96 13.75
CA ASN A 145 3.95 12.90 13.76
C ASN A 145 2.82 12.48 12.81
N LYS A 146 2.12 11.40 13.16
CA LYS A 146 0.93 10.91 12.45
C LYS A 146 -0.27 11.81 12.74
N ALA A 147 -0.30 12.98 12.11
CA ALA A 147 -1.33 14.02 12.27
C ALA A 147 -1.59 14.46 13.73
N GLY A 148 -0.52 14.80 14.46
CA GLY A 148 -0.56 15.23 15.87
C GLY A 148 -0.57 14.07 16.87
N LEU A 149 -0.42 12.83 16.42
CA LEU A 149 -0.28 11.64 17.25
C LEU A 149 1.10 10.99 17.06
N GLN A 150 1.66 10.50 18.16
CA GLN A 150 2.93 9.77 18.20
C GLN A 150 2.74 8.44 18.93
N CYS A 151 3.36 7.38 18.41
CA CYS A 151 3.48 6.08 19.07
C CYS A 151 4.96 5.73 19.32
N ASP A 152 5.20 4.74 20.17
CA ASP A 152 6.54 4.22 20.47
C ASP A 152 7.03 3.16 19.46
N ALA A 153 8.27 2.70 19.66
CA ALA A 153 8.93 1.70 18.84
C ALA A 153 8.26 0.30 18.89
N GLU A 154 7.57 -0.05 19.98
CA GLU A 154 6.88 -1.34 20.06
C GLU A 154 5.62 -1.32 19.21
N GLN A 155 4.85 -0.22 19.25
CA GLN A 155 3.69 -0.04 18.40
C GLN A 155 4.07 0.10 16.92
N ALA A 156 5.11 0.88 16.60
CA ALA A 156 5.61 0.98 15.22
C ALA A 156 6.08 -0.39 14.67
N LYS A 157 6.75 -1.21 15.50
CA LYS A 157 7.14 -2.59 15.16
C LYS A 157 5.92 -3.49 14.90
N LYS A 158 4.89 -3.44 15.76
CA LYS A 158 3.63 -4.18 15.55
C LYS A 158 3.00 -3.80 14.21
N GLU A 159 2.92 -2.51 13.92
CA GLU A 159 2.29 -1.96 12.72
C GLU A 159 3.01 -2.39 11.43
N ALA A 160 4.33 -2.22 11.37
CA ALA A 160 5.13 -2.64 10.21
C ALA A 160 5.06 -4.16 9.97
N VAL A 161 5.10 -4.97 11.03
CA VAL A 161 5.03 -6.45 10.93
C VAL A 161 3.64 -6.93 10.50
N ILE A 162 2.55 -6.27 10.96
CA ILE A 162 1.19 -6.54 10.46
C ILE A 162 1.09 -6.25 8.96
N LEU A 163 1.68 -5.14 8.49
CA LEU A 163 1.67 -4.79 7.06
C LEU A 163 2.48 -5.79 6.21
N CYS A 164 3.66 -6.20 6.65
CA CYS A 164 4.45 -7.20 5.92
C CYS A 164 3.75 -8.58 5.90
N ARG A 165 3.11 -8.99 7.00
CA ARG A 165 2.25 -10.21 7.06
C ARG A 165 1.05 -10.11 6.11
N GLY A 166 0.40 -8.95 6.05
CA GLY A 166 -0.78 -8.72 5.21
C GLY A 166 -0.48 -8.69 3.71
N HIS A 167 0.53 -7.90 3.31
CA HIS A 167 0.83 -7.60 1.91
C HIS A 167 1.85 -8.56 1.28
N LEU A 168 2.90 -8.95 2.01
CA LEU A 168 4.01 -9.77 1.48
C LEU A 168 3.94 -11.24 1.91
N ARG A 169 3.03 -11.59 2.84
CA ARG A 169 2.95 -12.92 3.47
C ARG A 169 4.26 -13.33 4.16
N CYS A 170 4.99 -12.37 4.72
CA CYS A 170 6.13 -12.65 5.60
C CYS A 170 5.62 -13.23 6.92
N GLU A 171 6.30 -14.22 7.48
CA GLU A 171 5.91 -14.86 8.74
C GLU A 171 6.44 -14.10 9.97
N PHE A 172 7.71 -13.65 9.94
CA PHE A 172 8.45 -13.14 11.10
C PHE A 172 8.34 -14.09 12.32
N GLU A 173 8.84 -15.31 12.15
CA GLU A 173 8.71 -16.45 13.09
C GLU A 173 9.09 -16.12 14.54
N ALA A 174 10.07 -15.24 14.76
CA ALA A 174 10.51 -14.80 16.09
C ALA A 174 9.56 -13.80 16.79
N LEU A 175 8.46 -13.38 16.15
CA LEU A 175 7.48 -12.43 16.69
C LEU A 175 6.09 -13.07 16.79
N PRO A 176 5.34 -12.86 17.89
CA PRO A 176 4.01 -13.42 18.04
C PRO A 176 3.04 -12.90 16.97
N GLN A 177 2.01 -13.67 16.64
CA GLN A 177 0.97 -13.21 15.72
C GLN A 177 0.14 -12.11 16.38
N TYR A 178 0.24 -10.89 15.85
CA TYR A 178 -0.55 -9.75 16.31
C TYR A 178 -1.97 -9.81 15.72
N PRO A 179 -3.02 -9.50 16.49
CA PRO A 179 -4.37 -9.33 15.96
C PRO A 179 -4.47 -8.04 15.14
N SER A 180 -5.40 -7.97 14.19
CA SER A 180 -5.60 -6.77 13.36
C SER A 180 -5.99 -5.51 14.18
N SER A 181 -6.58 -5.69 15.36
CA SER A 181 -6.86 -4.61 16.32
C SER A 181 -5.60 -3.93 16.86
N ALA A 182 -4.45 -4.63 16.91
CA ALA A 182 -3.18 -4.05 17.34
C ALA A 182 -2.56 -3.12 16.29
N PHE A 183 -3.11 -3.05 15.07
CA PHE A 183 -2.64 -2.14 14.03
C PHE A 183 -2.97 -0.66 14.31
N TRP A 184 -3.97 -0.39 15.17
CA TRP A 184 -4.30 0.95 15.65
C TRP A 184 -4.79 0.88 17.11
N ASP A 185 -3.92 0.43 18.02
CA ASP A 185 -4.21 0.56 19.45
C ASP A 185 -4.15 2.04 19.85
N ARG A 186 -5.34 2.66 19.97
CA ARG A 186 -5.50 4.07 20.38
C ARG A 186 -4.78 4.40 21.70
N ASN A 187 -4.55 3.42 22.58
CA ASN A 187 -3.88 3.64 23.87
C ASN A 187 -2.35 3.73 23.74
N ALA A 188 -1.78 3.18 22.67
CA ALA A 188 -0.36 3.29 22.34
C ALA A 188 -0.01 4.64 21.66
N TYR A 189 -1.01 5.45 21.33
CA TYR A 189 -0.85 6.78 20.75
C TYR A 189 -1.03 7.88 21.78
N LYS A 190 -0.08 8.82 21.82
CA LYS A 190 -0.14 10.05 22.61
C LYS A 190 -0.31 11.24 21.67
N LYS A 191 -0.99 12.29 22.15
CA LYS A 191 -0.94 13.59 21.46
C LYS A 191 0.48 14.15 21.57
N ILE A 192 0.93 14.78 20.50
CA ILE A 192 2.09 15.66 20.50
C ILE A 192 1.57 17.04 20.89
N ASP A 193 2.17 17.66 21.90
CA ASP A 193 1.83 19.04 22.25
C ASP A 193 2.27 19.99 21.10
N ALA A 194 1.49 21.05 20.90
CA ALA A 194 1.84 22.07 19.91
C ALA A 194 3.01 22.91 20.43
N GLU A 195 4.01 23.08 19.57
CA GLU A 195 5.26 23.83 19.76
C GLU A 195 5.09 25.29 19.30
#